data_AF-A0A395MQW2-F1
#
_entry.id   AF-A0A395MQW2-F1
#
_cell.length_a   1.000
_cell.length_b   1.000
_cell.length_c   1.000
_cell.angle_alpha   90.00
_cell.angle_beta   90.00
_cell.angle_gamma   90.00
#
_symmetry.space_group_name_H-M   'P 1'
#
loop_
_entity.id
_entity.type
_entity.pdbx_description
1 polymer ?
#
loop_
_entity_poly.entity_id
_entity_poly.type
_entity_poly.pdbx_seq_one_letter_code
_entity_poly.pdbx_strand_id
1 'polypeptide(L)'
;MSSPIETEGHSDTRSVSSIDSFDPPPTIETETITQKQALEEMGDLVHQLYDPEICQHPEIYQETLRPQIAKLVMDDHILSVLPKDLKVQISRWCALYQRNWCPLVSRFLNHTVEECQYMVEISNRLKDMEWTDVGSDVLRMYVALLKPLRKGLPEAERRDVINTVREGLMTFADIYDKKIGAMDGEEDELAD
;
A
#
# COMPACT_ATOMS: atom_id res chain seq x y z
N MET A 1 36.97 59.66 0.56
CA MET A 1 36.05 58.71 -0.11
C MET A 1 36.35 57.33 0.42
N SER A 2 35.48 56.44 0.86
CA SER A 2 34.06 56.42 1.26
C SER A 2 33.91 55.08 2.00
N SER A 3 33.14 55.00 3.08
CA SER A 3 32.61 53.74 3.66
C SER A 3 31.12 53.60 3.28
N PRO A 4 30.37 52.51 3.60
CA PRO A 4 30.69 51.09 3.93
C PRO A 4 29.81 50.10 3.10
N ILE A 5 29.83 48.78 3.39
CA ILE A 5 28.64 47.91 3.64
C ILE A 5 29.07 46.45 3.89
N GLU A 6 28.61 45.93 5.04
CA GLU A 6 28.58 44.53 5.46
C GLU A 6 27.61 43.73 4.57
N THR A 7 27.83 42.43 4.38
CA THR A 7 26.80 41.41 4.71
C THR A 7 27.34 40.01 4.56
N GLU A 8 27.16 39.26 5.64
CA GLU A 8 27.29 37.83 5.77
C GLU A 8 26.41 37.10 4.74
N GLY A 9 26.94 36.00 4.24
CA GLY A 9 26.20 35.01 3.46
C GLY A 9 26.73 33.63 3.80
N HIS A 10 26.68 33.26 5.09
CA HIS A 10 26.63 31.86 5.49
C HIS A 10 25.43 31.25 4.77
N SER A 11 25.69 30.59 3.65
CA SER A 11 24.70 29.72 3.05
C SER A 11 24.64 28.49 3.96
N ASP A 12 23.76 28.58 4.97
CA ASP A 12 23.28 27.45 5.73
C ASP A 12 22.74 26.42 4.73
N THR A 13 23.60 25.50 4.30
CA THR A 13 23.15 24.18 3.86
C THR A 13 22.61 23.52 5.10
N ARG A 14 21.35 23.84 5.42
CA ARG A 14 20.52 23.07 6.32
C ARG A 14 20.31 21.74 5.61
N SER A 15 21.30 20.87 5.72
CA SER A 15 21.16 19.44 5.47
C SER A 15 20.05 18.99 6.39
N VAL A 16 18.86 18.86 5.82
CA VAL A 16 17.75 18.18 6.45
C VAL A 16 18.20 16.72 6.49
N SER A 17 18.96 16.35 7.54
CA SER A 17 19.26 14.96 7.79
C SER A 17 17.95 14.32 8.19
N SER A 18 17.26 13.73 7.22
CA SER A 18 16.12 12.85 7.42
C SER A 18 16.60 11.58 8.11
N ILE A 19 16.95 11.72 9.39
CA ILE A 19 17.29 10.63 10.31
C ILE A 19 16.04 10.42 11.16
N ASP A 20 14.99 9.82 10.60
CA ASP A 20 14.04 8.99 11.36
C ASP A 20 13.14 8.19 10.40
N SER A 21 13.74 7.34 9.57
CA SER A 21 13.02 6.19 9.01
C SER A 21 13.87 4.96 9.29
N PHE A 22 13.48 4.21 10.31
CA PHE A 22 13.99 2.85 10.53
C PHE A 22 13.37 1.85 9.55
N ASP A 23 12.52 2.32 8.62
CA ASP A 23 11.96 1.47 7.59
C ASP A 23 13.07 1.11 6.59
N PRO A 24 13.33 -0.18 6.35
CA PRO A 24 14.21 -0.59 5.25
C PRO A 24 13.73 0.07 3.95
N PRO A 25 14.66 0.57 3.10
CA PRO A 25 14.29 1.19 1.84
C PRO A 25 13.47 0.20 1.02
N PRO A 26 12.43 0.64 0.31
CA PRO A 26 11.57 -0.25 -0.47
C PRO A 26 12.39 -1.02 -1.52
N THR A 27 12.03 -2.28 -1.74
CA THR A 27 12.66 -3.12 -2.77
C THR A 27 11.92 -2.89 -4.08
N ILE A 28 12.66 -2.61 -5.15
CA ILE A 28 12.10 -2.53 -6.50
C ILE A 28 12.27 -3.90 -7.14
N GLU A 29 11.16 -4.59 -7.40
CA GLU A 29 11.15 -5.86 -8.12
C GLU A 29 10.62 -5.66 -9.55
N THR A 30 11.14 -6.45 -10.49
CA THR A 30 10.63 -6.47 -11.87
C THR A 30 9.64 -7.60 -11.99
N GLU A 31 8.39 -7.26 -12.28
CA GLU A 31 7.32 -8.20 -12.54
C GLU A 31 6.96 -8.21 -14.03
N THR A 32 6.25 -9.27 -14.43
CA THR A 32 5.77 -9.44 -15.80
C THR A 32 4.32 -9.90 -15.76
N ILE A 33 3.46 -9.22 -16.51
CA ILE A 33 2.08 -9.64 -16.72
C ILE A 33 1.90 -10.07 -18.17
N THR A 34 1.34 -11.26 -18.35
CA THR A 34 0.96 -11.78 -19.68
C THR A 34 -0.48 -11.42 -20.00
N GLN A 35 -0.82 -11.35 -21.28
CA GLN A 35 -2.20 -11.16 -21.73
C GLN A 35 -3.14 -12.23 -21.17
N LYS A 36 -2.69 -13.49 -21.06
CA LYS A 36 -3.50 -14.58 -20.51
C LYS A 36 -3.84 -14.33 -19.04
N GLN A 37 -2.84 -13.97 -18.23
CA GLN A 37 -3.05 -13.66 -16.81
C GLN A 37 -4.00 -12.47 -16.62
N ALA A 38 -3.80 -11.39 -17.38
CA ALA A 38 -4.70 -10.23 -17.31
C ALA A 38 -6.14 -10.57 -17.68
N LEU A 39 -6.36 -11.46 -18.65
CA LEU A 39 -7.70 -11.91 -19.03
C LEU A 39 -8.33 -12.85 -17.99
N GLU A 40 -7.53 -13.72 -17.36
CA GLU A 40 -7.98 -14.59 -16.27
C GLU A 40 -8.40 -13.76 -15.03
N GLU A 41 -7.59 -12.78 -14.63
CA GLU A 41 -7.90 -11.87 -13.52
C GLU A 41 -9.15 -11.02 -13.77
N MET A 42 -9.46 -10.75 -15.04
CA MET A 42 -10.57 -9.90 -15.44
C MET A 42 -11.76 -10.68 -15.99
N GLY A 43 -11.81 -12.01 -15.83
CA GLY A 43 -12.86 -12.86 -16.40
C GLY A 43 -14.27 -12.35 -16.10
N ASP A 44 -14.53 -11.99 -14.84
CA ASP A 44 -15.82 -11.46 -14.40
C ASP A 44 -16.15 -10.10 -15.06
N LEU A 45 -15.18 -9.20 -15.15
CA LEU A 45 -15.34 -7.90 -15.81
C LEU A 45 -15.62 -8.07 -17.31
N VAL A 46 -14.97 -9.02 -17.97
CA VAL A 46 -15.22 -9.34 -19.38
C VAL A 46 -16.65 -9.83 -19.53
N HIS A 47 -17.08 -10.82 -18.75
CA HIS A 47 -18.44 -11.33 -18.81
C HIS A 47 -19.47 -10.23 -18.58
N GLN A 48 -19.23 -9.39 -17.58
CA GLN A 48 -20.08 -8.26 -17.27
C GLN A 48 -20.11 -7.29 -18.46
N LEU A 49 -19.00 -6.84 -19.03
CA LEU A 49 -18.96 -5.83 -20.11
C LEU A 49 -19.68 -6.24 -21.39
N TYR A 50 -19.81 -7.54 -21.63
CA TYR A 50 -20.53 -8.10 -22.78
C TYR A 50 -21.98 -8.50 -22.45
N ASP A 51 -22.44 -8.27 -21.22
CA ASP A 51 -23.78 -8.61 -20.78
C ASP A 51 -24.83 -7.65 -21.40
N PRO A 52 -25.81 -8.13 -22.17
CA PRO A 52 -26.89 -7.28 -22.70
C PRO A 52 -27.80 -6.71 -21.60
N GLU A 53 -27.84 -7.30 -20.40
CA GLU A 53 -28.65 -6.81 -19.27
C GLU A 53 -28.18 -5.47 -18.70
N ILE A 54 -26.95 -5.02 -19.03
CA ILE A 54 -26.43 -3.67 -18.75
C ILE A 54 -27.43 -2.58 -19.13
N CYS A 55 -28.14 -2.79 -20.25
CA CYS A 55 -29.08 -1.81 -20.76
C CYS A 55 -30.37 -1.72 -19.93
N GLN A 56 -30.64 -2.72 -19.07
CA GLN A 56 -31.88 -2.82 -18.29
C GLN A 56 -31.73 -2.19 -16.90
N HIS A 57 -30.53 -2.23 -16.29
CA HIS A 57 -30.26 -1.66 -14.95
C HIS A 57 -28.91 -0.91 -14.88
N PRO A 58 -28.78 0.23 -15.57
CA PRO A 58 -27.51 0.94 -15.72
C PRO A 58 -26.92 1.46 -14.40
N GLU A 59 -27.74 1.80 -13.41
CA GLU A 59 -27.28 2.38 -12.13
C GLU A 59 -26.59 1.35 -11.23
N ILE A 60 -27.21 0.19 -11.01
CA ILE A 60 -26.65 -0.93 -10.22
C ILE A 60 -25.37 -1.44 -10.89
N TYR A 61 -25.42 -1.53 -12.22
CA TYR A 61 -24.29 -1.99 -12.99
C TYR A 61 -23.13 -0.99 -12.99
N GLN A 62 -23.42 0.31 -13.02
CA GLN A 62 -22.41 1.36 -12.87
C GLN A 62 -21.71 1.26 -11.50
N GLU A 63 -22.45 1.07 -10.41
CA GLU A 63 -21.85 0.93 -9.07
C GLU A 63 -20.92 -0.28 -8.97
N THR A 64 -21.28 -1.38 -9.63
CA THR A 64 -20.50 -2.63 -9.61
C THR A 64 -19.26 -2.56 -10.51
N LEU A 65 -19.39 -1.98 -11.71
CA LEU A 65 -18.30 -1.90 -12.67
C LEU A 65 -17.30 -0.77 -12.43
N ARG A 66 -17.78 0.36 -11.90
CA ARG A 66 -16.94 1.53 -11.71
C ARG A 66 -15.64 1.24 -10.93
N PRO A 67 -15.64 0.51 -9.79
CA PRO A 67 -14.38 0.23 -9.08
C PRO A 67 -13.44 -0.67 -9.89
N GLN A 68 -13.97 -1.66 -10.61
CA GLN A 68 -13.18 -2.57 -11.43
C GLN A 68 -12.54 -1.84 -12.61
N ILE A 69 -13.32 -1.02 -13.32
CA ILE A 69 -12.81 -0.19 -14.42
C ILE A 69 -11.86 0.89 -13.89
N ALA A 70 -12.12 1.47 -12.71
CA ALA A 70 -11.20 2.44 -12.10
C ALA A 70 -9.81 1.83 -11.90
N LYS A 71 -9.74 0.64 -11.27
CA LYS A 71 -8.49 -0.09 -11.05
C LYS A 71 -7.74 -0.30 -12.36
N LEU A 72 -8.45 -0.76 -13.38
CA LEU A 72 -7.89 -1.06 -14.69
C LEU A 72 -7.40 0.18 -15.44
N VAL A 73 -8.18 1.26 -15.46
CA VAL A 73 -7.84 2.49 -16.19
C VAL A 73 -6.58 3.15 -15.62
N MET A 74 -6.34 2.97 -14.33
CA MET A 74 -5.16 3.48 -13.63
C MET A 74 -3.95 2.56 -13.76
N ASP A 75 -4.12 1.35 -14.29
CA ASP A 75 -3.05 0.37 -14.49
C ASP A 75 -2.63 0.31 -15.95
N ASP A 76 -1.54 1.02 -16.26
CA ASP A 76 -0.95 1.09 -17.60
C ASP A 76 -0.45 -0.27 -18.09
N HIS A 77 -0.04 -1.15 -17.19
CA HIS A 77 0.56 -2.45 -17.51
C HIS A 77 -0.52 -3.43 -17.96
N ILE A 78 -1.64 -3.49 -17.22
CA ILE A 78 -2.83 -4.24 -17.62
C ILE A 78 -3.36 -3.69 -18.94
N LEU A 79 -3.53 -2.37 -19.07
CA LEU A 79 -3.98 -1.76 -20.32
C LEU A 79 -3.05 -2.07 -21.50
N SER A 80 -1.75 -2.29 -21.30
CA SER A 80 -0.84 -2.61 -22.39
C SER A 80 -1.05 -4.02 -22.95
N VAL A 81 -1.41 -5.00 -22.11
CA VAL A 81 -1.59 -6.41 -22.55
C VAL A 81 -3.00 -6.73 -23.03
N LEU A 82 -3.99 -5.89 -22.71
CA LEU A 82 -5.38 -6.19 -23.05
C LEU A 82 -5.65 -6.23 -24.58
N PRO A 83 -6.55 -7.11 -25.04
CA PRO A 83 -7.01 -7.10 -26.42
C PRO A 83 -7.70 -5.79 -26.78
N LYS A 84 -7.57 -5.39 -28.04
CA LYS A 84 -8.18 -4.17 -28.57
C LYS A 84 -9.70 -4.12 -28.37
N ASP A 85 -10.39 -5.23 -28.58
CA ASP A 85 -11.85 -5.28 -28.46
C ASP A 85 -12.32 -4.95 -27.04
N LEU A 86 -11.63 -5.47 -26.03
CA LEU A 86 -11.96 -5.18 -24.64
C LEU A 86 -11.70 -3.71 -24.29
N LYS A 87 -10.58 -3.14 -24.77
CA LYS A 87 -10.29 -1.71 -24.61
C LYS A 87 -11.36 -0.83 -25.24
N VAL A 88 -11.90 -1.23 -26.39
CA VAL A 88 -13.01 -0.52 -27.04
C VAL A 88 -14.26 -0.57 -26.16
N GLN A 89 -14.59 -1.72 -25.56
CA GLN A 89 -15.75 -1.80 -24.65
C GLN A 89 -15.55 -0.97 -23.39
N ILE A 90 -14.37 -1.02 -22.77
CA ILE A 90 -14.03 -0.19 -21.62
C ILE A 90 -14.11 1.29 -22.00
N SER A 91 -13.60 1.68 -23.18
CA SER A 91 -13.68 3.05 -23.67
C SER A 91 -15.13 3.50 -23.92
N ARG A 92 -16.01 2.61 -24.42
CA ARG A 92 -17.44 2.90 -24.59
C ARG A 92 -18.12 3.10 -23.25
N TRP A 93 -17.84 2.22 -22.29
CA TRP A 93 -18.35 2.37 -20.93
C TRP A 93 -17.88 3.70 -20.29
N CYS A 94 -16.59 4.03 -20.43
CA CYS A 94 -16.05 5.31 -19.95
C CYS A 94 -16.74 6.51 -20.61
N ALA A 95 -17.04 6.45 -21.91
CA ALA A 95 -17.72 7.55 -22.61
C ALA A 95 -19.13 7.80 -22.06
N LEU A 96 -19.81 6.75 -21.59
CA LEU A 96 -21.14 6.81 -20.99
C LEU A 96 -21.10 7.32 -19.54
N TYR A 97 -20.18 6.81 -18.72
CA TYR A 97 -20.24 6.99 -17.26
C TYR A 97 -19.08 7.78 -16.64
N GLN A 98 -17.90 7.85 -17.28
CA GLN A 98 -16.68 8.49 -16.75
C GLN A 98 -15.81 9.07 -17.88
N ARG A 99 -16.23 10.18 -18.50
CA ARG A 99 -15.58 10.74 -19.71
C ARG A 99 -14.11 11.09 -19.53
N ASN A 100 -13.73 11.47 -18.32
CA ASN A 100 -12.37 11.80 -17.89
C ASN A 100 -11.41 10.59 -17.95
N TRP A 101 -11.92 9.36 -18.04
CA TRP A 101 -11.10 8.16 -18.22
C TRP A 101 -10.86 7.80 -19.69
N CYS A 102 -11.66 8.32 -20.62
CA CYS A 102 -11.51 8.03 -22.05
C CYS A 102 -10.10 8.32 -22.59
N PRO A 103 -9.42 9.43 -22.25
CA PRO A 103 -8.06 9.68 -22.72
C PRO A 103 -7.06 8.62 -22.24
N LEU A 104 -7.23 8.13 -21.01
CA LEU A 104 -6.35 7.13 -20.39
C LEU A 104 -6.44 5.77 -21.07
N VAL A 105 -7.63 5.39 -21.55
CA VAL A 105 -7.82 4.16 -22.35
C VAL A 105 -7.39 4.39 -23.80
N SER A 106 -7.68 5.58 -24.35
CA SER A 106 -7.44 5.90 -25.76
C SER A 106 -5.98 5.80 -26.18
N ARG A 107 -5.05 6.18 -25.28
CA ARG A 107 -3.60 6.02 -25.51
C ARG A 107 -3.17 4.56 -25.75
N PHE A 108 -3.94 3.58 -25.26
CA PHE A 108 -3.63 2.16 -25.38
C PHE A 108 -4.50 1.40 -26.40
N LEU A 109 -5.46 2.05 -27.07
CA LEU A 109 -6.42 1.39 -27.96
C LEU A 109 -5.77 0.59 -29.10
N ASN A 110 -4.62 1.06 -29.61
CA ASN A 110 -3.89 0.40 -30.68
C ASN A 110 -2.58 -0.25 -30.20
N HIS A 111 -2.28 -0.18 -28.90
CA HIS A 111 -1.08 -0.76 -28.32
C HIS A 111 -1.46 -2.00 -27.54
N THR A 112 -1.25 -3.18 -28.11
CA THR A 112 -1.42 -4.46 -27.42
C THR A 112 -0.14 -5.27 -27.56
N VAL A 113 0.43 -5.68 -26.43
CA VAL A 113 1.59 -6.57 -26.35
C VAL A 113 1.18 -7.90 -25.69
N GLU A 114 1.89 -8.98 -25.98
CA GLU A 114 1.61 -10.28 -25.37
C GLU A 114 2.03 -10.31 -23.89
N GLU A 115 3.12 -9.61 -23.55
CA GLU A 115 3.67 -9.52 -22.20
C GLU A 115 4.16 -8.09 -21.93
N CYS A 116 3.95 -7.61 -20.71
CA CYS A 116 4.40 -6.30 -20.25
C CYS A 116 5.25 -6.48 -18.99
N GLN A 117 6.47 -5.93 -19.01
CA GLN A 117 7.35 -5.88 -17.85
C GLN A 117 7.16 -4.55 -17.12
N TYR A 118 7.06 -4.59 -15.80
CA TYR A 118 6.89 -3.41 -14.97
C TYR A 118 7.64 -3.53 -13.66
N MET A 119 7.93 -2.39 -13.03
CA MET A 119 8.60 -2.35 -11.75
C MET A 119 7.57 -2.11 -10.64
N VAL A 120 7.59 -2.97 -9.63
CA VAL A 120 6.77 -2.83 -8.43
C VAL A 120 7.66 -2.42 -7.28
N GLU A 121 7.28 -1.33 -6.64
CA GLU A 121 7.88 -0.93 -5.37
C GLU A 121 7.22 -1.73 -4.25
N ILE A 122 7.93 -2.77 -3.80
CA ILE A 122 7.54 -3.55 -2.64
C ILE A 122 8.05 -2.82 -1.41
N SER A 123 7.13 -2.24 -0.65
CA SER A 123 7.45 -1.70 0.66
C SER A 123 8.06 -2.82 1.50
N ASN A 124 9.29 -2.62 2.00
CA ASN A 124 9.92 -3.55 2.93
C ASN A 124 9.31 -3.46 4.34
N ARG A 125 8.18 -2.74 4.50
CA ARG A 125 7.29 -2.97 5.63
C ARG A 125 6.83 -4.41 5.51
N LEU A 126 7.29 -5.27 6.43
CA LEU A 126 6.69 -6.58 6.71
C LEU A 126 5.18 -6.39 6.54
N LYS A 127 4.61 -7.04 5.51
CA LYS A 127 3.18 -6.96 5.14
C LYS A 127 2.38 -6.67 6.40
N ASP A 128 1.60 -5.60 6.39
CA ASP A 128 0.62 -5.31 7.43
C ASP A 128 -0.25 -6.57 7.58
N MET A 129 0.18 -7.43 8.49
CA MET A 129 -0.52 -8.62 8.91
C MET A 129 -1.71 -8.02 9.65
N GLU A 130 -2.95 -8.33 9.28
CA GLU A 130 -4.18 -7.65 9.74
C GLU A 130 -4.35 -7.52 11.28
N TRP A 131 -3.42 -8.08 12.06
CA TRP A 131 -3.32 -8.01 13.52
C TRP A 131 -2.27 -7.00 14.05
N THR A 132 -1.58 -6.22 13.21
CA THR A 132 -0.42 -5.41 13.62
C THR A 132 -0.73 -4.05 14.24
N ASP A 133 -1.95 -3.53 14.20
CA ASP A 133 -2.18 -2.18 14.72
C ASP A 133 -1.91 -2.09 16.23
N VAL A 134 -2.41 -3.05 17.01
CA VAL A 134 -2.21 -3.05 18.47
C VAL A 134 -0.77 -3.40 18.85
N GLY A 135 -0.18 -4.41 18.22
CA GLY A 135 1.19 -4.85 18.53
C GLY A 135 2.25 -3.81 18.10
N SER A 136 2.07 -3.21 16.93
CA SER A 136 3.00 -2.18 16.43
C SER A 136 2.91 -0.88 17.25
N ASP A 137 1.72 -0.47 17.69
CA ASP A 137 1.55 0.70 18.55
C ASP A 137 2.18 0.50 19.93
N VAL A 138 2.06 -0.69 20.51
CA VAL A 138 2.71 -1.06 21.77
C VAL A 138 4.25 -1.02 21.62
N LEU A 139 4.79 -1.57 20.53
CA LEU A 139 6.23 -1.50 20.26
C LEU A 139 6.70 -0.06 20.01
N ARG A 140 5.94 0.77 19.29
CA ARG A 140 6.23 2.20 19.11
C ARG A 140 6.25 2.94 20.45
N MET A 141 5.32 2.64 21.36
CA MET A 141 5.29 3.21 22.71
C MET A 141 6.56 2.87 23.50
N TYR A 142 6.99 1.60 23.50
CA TYR A 142 8.23 1.21 24.19
C TYR A 142 9.48 1.81 23.55
N VAL A 143 9.54 1.88 22.23
CA VAL A 143 10.64 2.57 21.52
C VAL A 143 10.69 4.05 21.94
N ALA A 144 9.55 4.73 22.04
CA ALA A 144 9.48 6.11 22.51
C ALA A 144 9.98 6.27 23.96
N LEU A 145 9.62 5.33 24.85
CA LEU A 145 10.11 5.31 26.24
C LEU A 145 11.62 5.08 26.33
N LEU A 146 12.22 4.35 25.39
CA LEU A 146 13.66 4.12 25.35
C LEU A 146 14.46 5.26 24.69
N LYS A 147 13.83 6.14 23.88
CA LYS A 147 14.51 7.27 23.20
C LYS A 147 15.35 8.15 24.16
N PRO A 148 14.89 8.51 25.38
CA PRO A 148 15.65 9.30 26.34
C PRO A 148 16.98 8.67 26.77
N LEU A 149 17.12 7.34 26.76
CA LEU A 149 18.35 6.66 27.15
C LEU A 149 19.56 7.06 26.30
N ARG A 150 19.33 7.45 25.03
CA ARG A 150 20.37 7.89 24.09
C ARG A 150 21.03 9.21 24.52
N LYS A 151 20.37 10.01 25.35
CA LYS A 151 20.85 11.33 25.80
C LYS A 151 21.69 11.26 27.09
N GLY A 152 21.91 10.05 27.63
CA GLY A 152 22.71 9.86 28.85
C GLY A 152 21.93 10.25 30.10
N LEU A 153 20.92 9.43 30.44
CA LEU A 153 20.16 9.62 31.68
C LEU A 153 20.94 9.17 32.93
N PRO A 154 20.67 9.79 34.10
CA PRO A 154 21.09 9.29 35.41
C PRO A 154 20.74 7.82 35.60
N GLU A 155 21.56 7.09 36.34
CA GLU A 155 21.43 5.63 36.44
C GLU A 155 20.08 5.17 37.02
N ALA A 156 19.54 5.92 37.98
CA ALA A 156 18.23 5.64 38.58
C ALA A 156 17.10 5.75 37.55
N GLU A 157 17.06 6.82 36.76
CA GLU A 157 16.07 7.06 35.71
C GLU A 157 16.23 6.07 34.55
N ARG A 158 17.47 5.70 34.22
CA ARG A 158 17.75 4.64 33.24
C ARG A 158 17.18 3.30 33.68
N ARG A 159 17.39 2.92 34.94
CA ARG A 159 16.86 1.67 35.50
C ARG A 159 15.34 1.67 35.51
N ASP A 160 14.73 2.80 35.85
CA ASP A 160 13.28 2.97 35.85
C ASP A 160 12.69 2.74 34.45
N VAL A 161 13.19 3.46 33.44
CA VAL A 161 12.77 3.30 32.04
C VAL A 161 12.93 1.86 31.54
N ILE A 162 14.06 1.21 31.84
CA ILE A 162 14.31 -0.18 31.43
C ILE A 162 13.34 -1.14 32.12
N ASN A 163 13.05 -0.95 33.41
CA ASN A 163 12.14 -1.81 34.14
C ASN A 163 10.70 -1.65 33.64
N THR A 164 10.24 -0.41 33.38
CA THR A 164 8.91 -0.15 32.81
C THR A 164 8.73 -0.85 31.46
N VAL A 165 9.74 -0.77 30.57
CA VAL A 165 9.67 -1.45 29.27
C VAL A 165 9.70 -2.97 29.43
N ARG A 166 10.53 -3.49 30.35
CA ARG A 166 10.62 -4.93 30.62
C ARG A 166 9.29 -5.49 31.15
N GLU A 167 8.71 -4.86 32.16
CA GLU A 167 7.44 -5.28 32.76
C GLU A 167 6.29 -5.20 31.76
N GLY A 168 6.28 -4.14 30.95
CA GLY A 168 5.29 -3.96 29.90
C GLY A 168 5.37 -5.01 28.79
N LEU A 169 6.59 -5.39 28.37
CA LEU A 169 6.80 -6.47 27.39
C LEU A 169 6.40 -7.84 27.94
N MET A 170 6.72 -8.14 29.20
CA MET A 170 6.29 -9.39 29.84
C MET A 170 4.76 -9.49 29.93
N THR A 171 4.09 -8.41 30.35
CA THR A 171 2.63 -8.35 30.42
C THR A 171 1.99 -8.55 29.05
N PHE A 172 2.58 -7.95 28.01
CA PHE A 172 2.10 -8.13 26.64
C PHE A 172 2.29 -9.57 26.14
N ALA A 173 3.45 -10.18 26.42
CA ALA A 173 3.71 -11.58 26.08
C ALA A 173 2.71 -12.52 26.76
N ASP A 174 2.44 -12.35 28.05
CA ASP A 174 1.45 -13.16 28.79
C ASP A 174 0.04 -13.05 28.20
N ILE A 175 -0.37 -11.85 27.76
CA ILE A 175 -1.67 -11.63 27.10
C ILE A 175 -1.69 -12.32 25.73
N TYR A 176 -0.59 -12.26 24.99
CA TYR A 176 -0.47 -12.86 23.66
C TYR A 176 -0.48 -14.39 23.74
N ASP A 177 0.30 -14.98 24.64
CA ASP A 177 0.37 -16.42 24.88
C ASP A 177 -0.98 -16.97 25.35
N LYS A 178 -1.68 -16.24 26.24
CA LYS A 178 -3.03 -16.62 26.68
C LYS A 178 -4.06 -16.56 25.55
N LYS A 179 -3.88 -15.65 24.58
CA LYS A 179 -4.81 -15.48 23.46
C LYS A 179 -4.57 -16.52 22.36
N ILE A 180 -3.30 -16.84 22.06
CA ILE A 180 -2.96 -17.94 21.14
C ILE A 180 -3.44 -19.27 21.71
N GLY A 181 -3.17 -19.56 22.98
CA GLY A 181 -3.64 -20.79 23.60
C GLY A 181 -5.17 -20.92 23.68
N ALA A 182 -5.91 -19.81 23.60
CA ALA A 182 -7.37 -19.82 23.50
C ALA A 182 -7.87 -20.08 22.07
N MET A 183 -7.16 -19.56 21.05
CA MET A 183 -7.48 -19.84 19.64
C MET A 183 -7.19 -21.29 19.26
N ASP A 184 -6.08 -21.86 19.72
CA ASP A 184 -5.74 -23.27 19.47
C ASP A 184 -6.74 -24.24 20.14
N GLY A 185 -7.36 -23.84 21.25
CA GLY A 185 -8.39 -24.64 21.93
C GLY A 185 -9.79 -24.58 21.29
N GLU A 186 -10.13 -23.49 20.60
CA GLU A 186 -11.40 -23.36 19.86
C GLU A 186 -11.38 -24.14 18.53
N GLU A 187 -10.21 -24.32 17.90
CA GLU A 187 -10.07 -25.16 16.71
C GLU A 187 -10.27 -26.66 17.03
N ASP A 188 -9.89 -27.12 18.22
CA ASP A 188 -10.09 -28.51 18.67
C ASP A 188 -11.56 -28.80 19.10
N GLU A 189 -12.32 -27.82 19.59
CA GLU A 189 -13.75 -28.00 19.94
C GLU A 189 -14.70 -27.97 18.73
N LEU A 190 -14.26 -27.47 17.57
CA LEU A 190 -15.04 -27.48 16.32
C LEU A 190 -14.76 -28.71 15.44
N ALA A 191 -13.85 -29.59 15.87
CA ALA A 191 -13.46 -30.81 15.17
C ALA A 191 -14.08 -32.11 15.74
N ASP A 192 -14.94 -32.02 16.77
CA ASP A 192 -15.66 -33.14 17.40
C ASP A 192 -17.18 -33.13 17.12
#